data_AF-A0A7C7BRI8-F1
#
_entry.id   AF-A0A7C7BRI8-F1
#
_cell.length_a   1.000
_cell.length_b   1.000
_cell.length_c   1.000
_cell.angle_alpha   90.00
_cell.angle_beta   90.00
_cell.angle_gamma   90.00
#
_symmetry.space_group_name_H-M   'P 1'
#
loop_
_entity.id
_entity.type
_entity.pdbx_description
1 polymer ?
#
loop_
_entity_poly.entity_id
_entity_poly.type
_entity_poly.pdbx_seq_one_letter_code
_entity_poly.pdbx_strand_id
1 'polypeptide(L)'
;ADYMDALGRSKCGLNLSREREGPFNLAKPEDLYVYSSDRVANLTGNGVLTFTHSKYNLDKLFTEDEMVFYDSNNDLIEKIAHFLKNDDERRRIAKNGWKKAHRELNERLATQYIVDVLLRENISYSYIWPTEQVI
;
A
#
# COMPACT_ATOMS: atom_id res chain seq x y z
N ALA A 1 18.27 6.24 -13.01
CA ALA A 1 17.37 6.43 -14.17
C ALA A 1 16.51 5.19 -14.34
N ASP A 2 17.15 4.03 -14.54
CA ASP A 2 16.50 2.76 -14.93
C ASP A 2 15.33 2.30 -14.05
N TYR A 3 15.42 2.45 -12.72
CA TYR A 3 14.33 2.05 -11.82
C TYR A 3 13.05 2.87 -12.04
N MET A 4 13.17 4.21 -12.06
CA MET A 4 12.02 5.08 -12.26
C MET A 4 11.47 4.96 -13.69
N ASP A 5 12.34 4.71 -14.67
CA ASP A 5 11.93 4.47 -16.06
C ASP A 5 11.21 3.11 -16.22
N ALA A 6 11.63 2.08 -15.48
CA ALA A 6 10.93 0.80 -15.44
C ALA A 6 9.57 0.96 -14.74
N LEU A 7 9.52 1.72 -13.65
CA LEU A 7 8.31 1.99 -12.89
C LEU A 7 7.29 2.77 -13.74
N GLY A 8 7.71 3.85 -14.41
CA GLY A 8 6.85 4.66 -15.29
C GLY A 8 6.30 3.92 -16.51
N ARG A 9 6.93 2.80 -16.92
CA ARG A 9 6.46 1.92 -18.00
C ARG A 9 5.64 0.72 -17.50
N SER A 10 5.57 0.52 -16.18
CA SER A 10 4.87 -0.62 -15.59
C SER A 10 3.38 -0.34 -15.43
N LYS A 11 2.53 -1.24 -15.90
CA LYS A 11 1.07 -1.14 -15.75
C LYS A 11 0.59 -1.58 -14.37
N CYS A 12 1.24 -2.61 -13.83
CA CYS A 12 0.92 -3.28 -12.58
C CYS A 12 2.21 -3.52 -11.79
N GLY A 13 2.13 -3.55 -10.47
CA GLY A 13 3.27 -3.79 -9.59
C GLY A 13 2.87 -4.64 -8.39
N LEU A 14 3.74 -5.58 -8.00
CA LEU A 14 3.50 -6.47 -6.87
C LEU A 14 4.10 -5.88 -5.59
N ASN A 15 3.24 -5.67 -4.59
CA ASN A 15 3.62 -5.35 -3.24
C ASN A 15 3.65 -6.62 -2.38
N LEU A 16 4.83 -7.26 -2.35
CA LEU A 16 5.07 -8.50 -1.61
C LEU A 16 5.86 -8.22 -0.33
N SER A 17 5.25 -8.58 0.81
CA SER A 17 5.93 -8.69 2.09
C SER A 17 6.60 -10.07 2.19
N ARG A 18 7.76 -10.11 2.85
CA ARG A 18 8.53 -11.35 2.99
C ARG A 18 8.29 -11.95 4.36
N GLU A 19 7.55 -13.06 4.37
CA GLU A 19 7.46 -13.94 5.54
C GLU A 19 8.78 -14.63 5.79
N ARG A 20 9.13 -14.75 7.07
CA ARG A 20 10.37 -15.37 7.53
C ARG A 20 10.07 -16.21 8.74
N GLU A 21 10.49 -17.46 8.71
CA GLU A 21 10.48 -18.37 9.85
C GLU A 21 11.89 -18.49 10.43
N GLY A 22 11.99 -18.79 11.73
CA GLY A 22 13.26 -19.05 12.41
C GLY A 22 13.32 -18.47 13.82
N PRO A 23 14.40 -18.76 14.56
CA PRO A 23 14.60 -18.26 15.92
C PRO A 23 14.92 -16.76 15.99
N PHE A 24 15.31 -16.15 14.86
CA PHE A 24 15.68 -14.74 14.76
C PHE A 24 15.04 -14.11 13.52
N ASN A 25 14.61 -12.85 13.60
CA ASN A 25 13.97 -12.12 12.50
C ASN A 25 12.72 -12.81 11.93
N LEU A 26 11.93 -13.42 12.82
CA LEU A 26 10.59 -13.93 12.53
C LEU A 26 9.73 -12.79 11.94
N ALA A 27 9.02 -13.10 10.87
CA ALA A 27 8.06 -12.19 10.26
C ALA A 27 6.87 -13.03 9.80
N LYS A 28 5.92 -13.24 10.71
CA LYS A 28 4.66 -13.93 10.42
C LYS A 28 3.64 -12.92 9.87
N PRO A 29 2.52 -13.37 9.27
CA PRO A 29 1.48 -12.48 8.79
C PRO A 29 1.01 -11.45 9.82
N GLU A 30 0.87 -11.85 11.08
CA GLU A 30 0.49 -10.95 12.19
C GLU A 30 1.53 -9.84 12.45
N ASP A 31 2.82 -10.13 12.28
CA ASP A 31 3.91 -9.13 12.41
C ASP A 31 3.96 -8.17 11.22
N LEU A 32 3.25 -8.52 10.14
CA LEU A 32 3.20 -7.78 8.87
C LEU A 32 1.86 -7.04 8.69
N TYR A 33 1.06 -6.88 9.76
CA TYR A 33 -0.18 -6.12 9.74
C TYR A 33 0.06 -4.67 9.30
N VAL A 34 -0.59 -4.26 8.21
CA VAL A 34 -0.49 -2.93 7.59
C VAL A 34 0.97 -2.57 7.22
N TYR A 35 1.85 -3.57 7.14
CA TYR A 35 3.25 -3.37 6.81
C TYR A 35 3.49 -3.48 5.30
N SER A 36 4.34 -2.58 4.80
CA SER A 36 5.06 -2.77 3.55
C SER A 36 6.39 -2.02 3.60
N SER A 37 7.33 -2.39 2.73
CA SER A 37 8.50 -1.56 2.46
C SER A 37 8.10 -0.28 1.72
N ASP A 38 9.06 0.61 1.52
CA ASP A 38 9.00 1.75 0.60
C ASP A 38 8.46 1.44 -0.81
N ARG A 39 8.44 0.16 -1.23
CA ARG A 39 7.86 -0.29 -2.51
C ARG A 39 6.40 0.15 -2.66
N VAL A 40 5.58 0.08 -1.61
CA VAL A 40 4.18 0.51 -1.73
C VAL A 40 4.07 1.99 -2.08
N ALA A 41 4.94 2.83 -1.51
CA ALA A 41 5.02 4.25 -1.80
C ALA A 41 5.52 4.51 -3.22
N ASN A 42 6.55 3.77 -3.68
CA ASN A 42 7.04 3.87 -5.05
C ASN A 42 5.94 3.49 -6.06
N LEU A 43 5.25 2.36 -5.87
CA LEU A 43 4.20 1.90 -6.79
C LEU A 43 3.00 2.85 -6.83
N THR A 44 2.40 3.13 -5.68
CA THR A 44 1.21 3.99 -5.59
C THR A 44 1.55 5.44 -5.95
N GLY A 45 2.69 5.95 -5.50
CA GLY A 45 3.19 7.29 -5.78
C GLY A 45 3.52 7.54 -7.26
N ASN A 46 3.76 6.50 -8.05
CA ASN A 46 4.01 6.62 -9.50
C ASN A 46 2.83 6.16 -10.37
N GLY A 47 1.65 5.95 -9.78
CA GLY A 47 0.43 5.63 -10.54
C GLY A 47 0.43 4.22 -11.15
N VAL A 48 1.17 3.29 -10.55
CA VAL A 48 1.18 1.88 -10.94
C VAL A 48 0.04 1.16 -10.21
N LEU A 49 -0.74 0.34 -10.93
CA LEU A 49 -1.78 -0.48 -10.29
C LEU A 49 -1.11 -1.47 -9.33
N THR A 50 -1.31 -1.27 -8.03
CA THR A 50 -0.60 -2.01 -6.99
C THR A 50 -1.42 -3.21 -6.56
N PHE A 51 -0.78 -4.39 -6.54
CA PHE A 51 -1.36 -5.63 -6.07
C PHE A 51 -0.73 -6.01 -4.74
N THR A 52 -1.53 -6.36 -3.74
CA THR A 52 -1.03 -6.81 -2.45
C THR A 52 -1.89 -7.95 -1.89
N HIS A 53 -1.28 -8.80 -1.06
CA HIS A 53 -2.01 -9.91 -0.48
C HIS A 53 -2.93 -9.41 0.65
N SER A 54 -4.21 -9.83 0.64
CA SER A 54 -5.21 -9.38 1.63
C SER A 54 -4.81 -9.69 3.08
N LYS A 55 -4.00 -10.73 3.32
CA LYS A 55 -3.60 -11.17 4.67
C LYS A 55 -2.76 -10.15 5.45
N TYR A 56 -2.21 -9.13 4.79
CA TYR A 56 -1.43 -8.07 5.45
C TYR A 56 -2.27 -6.82 5.74
N ASN A 57 -3.58 -6.87 5.50
CA ASN A 57 -4.54 -5.85 5.90
C ASN A 57 -4.27 -4.41 5.41
N LEU A 58 -3.64 -4.25 4.24
CA LEU A 58 -3.53 -2.92 3.62
C LEU A 58 -4.90 -2.34 3.21
N ASP A 59 -5.97 -3.14 3.27
CA ASP A 59 -7.37 -2.71 3.12
C ASP A 59 -7.80 -1.70 4.20
N LYS A 60 -7.07 -1.63 5.32
CA LYS A 60 -7.25 -0.58 6.35
C LYS A 60 -6.82 0.80 5.88
N LEU A 61 -5.92 0.88 4.90
CA LEU A 61 -5.40 2.14 4.37
C LEU A 61 -5.93 2.44 2.96
N PHE A 62 -6.10 1.43 2.12
CA PHE A 62 -6.54 1.54 0.73
C PHE A 62 -7.80 0.71 0.49
N THR A 63 -8.77 1.29 -0.20
CA THR A 63 -9.98 0.54 -0.60
C THR A 63 -9.72 -0.30 -1.86
N GLU A 64 -10.66 -1.20 -2.20
CA GLU A 64 -10.63 -1.96 -3.46
C GLU A 64 -10.66 -1.05 -4.71
N ASP A 65 -11.10 0.21 -4.55
CA ASP A 65 -11.09 1.20 -5.62
C ASP A 65 -9.77 1.98 -5.74
N GLU A 66 -8.80 1.67 -4.89
CA GLU A 66 -7.49 2.34 -4.78
C GLU A 66 -6.32 1.34 -4.89
N MET A 67 -6.52 0.07 -4.57
CA MET A 67 -5.51 -1.00 -4.61
C MET A 67 -6.17 -2.35 -4.89
N VAL A 68 -5.43 -3.28 -5.52
CA VAL A 68 -5.92 -4.63 -5.79
C VAL A 68 -5.44 -5.57 -4.69
N PHE A 69 -6.40 -6.20 -4.00
CA PHE A 69 -6.13 -7.24 -3.01
C PHE A 69 -6.28 -8.61 -3.64
N TYR A 70 -5.43 -9.57 -3.25
CA TYR A 70 -5.54 -10.96 -3.69
C TYR A 70 -5.30 -11.95 -2.55
N ASP A 71 -5.87 -13.15 -2.69
CA ASP A 71 -5.86 -14.17 -1.63
C ASP A 71 -5.03 -15.42 -1.97
N SER A 72 -4.74 -15.64 -3.25
CA SER A 72 -3.95 -16.77 -3.72
C SER A 72 -3.21 -16.47 -5.02
N ASN A 73 -2.29 -17.34 -5.43
CA ASN A 73 -1.61 -17.21 -6.71
C ASN A 73 -2.58 -17.30 -7.91
N ASN A 74 -3.61 -18.14 -7.84
CA ASN A 74 -4.60 -18.24 -8.90
C ASN A 74 -5.41 -16.94 -9.02
N ASP A 75 -5.89 -16.42 -7.88
CA ASP A 75 -6.61 -15.15 -7.82
C ASP A 75 -5.73 -13.98 -8.31
N LEU A 76 -4.45 -13.94 -7.93
CA LEU A 76 -3.49 -12.97 -8.44
C LEU A 76 -3.36 -13.03 -9.97
N ILE A 77 -3.20 -14.23 -10.53
CA ILE A 77 -3.07 -14.44 -11.99
C ILE A 77 -4.35 -13.99 -12.70
N GLU A 78 -5.51 -14.36 -12.19
CA GLU A 78 -6.81 -13.98 -12.74
C GLU A 78 -7.01 -12.46 -12.72
N LYS A 79 -6.73 -11.79 -11.59
CA LYS A 79 -6.84 -10.34 -11.47
C LYS A 79 -5.85 -9.60 -12.37
N ILE A 80 -4.60 -10.08 -12.50
CA ILE A 80 -3.64 -9.52 -13.46
C ILE A 80 -4.19 -9.63 -14.89
N ALA A 81 -4.67 -10.81 -15.29
CA ALA A 81 -5.22 -11.02 -16.62
C ALA A 81 -6.46 -10.14 -16.89
N HIS A 82 -7.32 -9.96 -15.90
CA HIS A 82 -8.46 -9.05 -15.95
C HIS A 82 -8.02 -7.61 -16.19
N PHE A 83 -7.13 -7.06 -15.36
CA PHE A 83 -6.70 -5.65 -15.49
C PHE A 83 -5.84 -5.38 -16.71
N LEU A 84 -5.15 -6.39 -17.27
CA LEU A 84 -4.46 -6.27 -18.55
C LEU A 84 -5.43 -6.18 -19.74
N LYS A 85 -6.63 -6.75 -19.63
CA LYS A 85 -7.69 -6.66 -20.65
C LYS A 85 -8.57 -5.41 -20.46
N ASN A 86 -8.71 -4.91 -19.24
CA ASN A 86 -9.59 -3.79 -18.87
C ASN A 86 -8.78 -2.53 -18.51
N ASP A 87 -8.19 -1.86 -19.51
CA ASP A 87 -7.24 -0.77 -19.26
C ASP A 87 -7.88 0.47 -18.60
N ASP A 88 -9.14 0.79 -18.93
CA ASP A 88 -9.83 1.95 -18.35
C ASP A 88 -10.05 1.78 -16.84
N GLU A 89 -10.49 0.59 -16.43
CA GLU A 89 -10.64 0.22 -15.03
C GLU A 89 -9.30 0.21 -14.29
N ARG A 90 -8.28 -0.40 -14.91
CA ARG A 90 -6.91 -0.42 -14.38
C ARG A 90 -6.39 1.00 -14.12
N ARG A 91 -6.52 1.91 -15.09
CA ARG A 91 -6.06 3.31 -14.97
C ARG A 91 -6.86 4.05 -13.90
N ARG A 92 -8.15 3.78 -13.77
CA ARG A 92 -9.02 4.40 -12.77
C ARG A 92 -8.58 4.03 -11.35
N ILE A 93 -8.41 2.75 -11.05
CA ILE A 93 -7.97 2.27 -9.72
C ILE A 93 -6.55 2.76 -9.42
N ALA A 94 -5.61 2.65 -10.37
CA ALA A 94 -4.24 3.14 -10.18
C ALA A 94 -4.18 4.65 -9.89
N LYS A 95 -5.01 5.44 -10.58
CA LYS A 95 -5.14 6.89 -10.32
C LYS A 95 -5.71 7.18 -8.94
N ASN A 96 -6.66 6.38 -8.48
CA ASN A 96 -7.24 6.55 -7.14
C ASN A 96 -6.22 6.21 -6.05
N GLY A 97 -5.49 5.10 -6.19
CA GLY A 97 -4.37 4.76 -5.30
C GLY A 97 -3.30 5.85 -5.25
N TRP A 98 -2.95 6.41 -6.42
CA TRP A 98 -2.03 7.55 -6.52
C TRP A 98 -2.54 8.80 -5.78
N LYS A 99 -3.82 9.16 -5.95
CA LYS A 99 -4.44 10.27 -5.23
C LYS A 99 -4.44 10.05 -3.73
N LYS A 100 -4.78 8.83 -3.28
CA LYS A 100 -4.78 8.44 -1.87
C LYS A 100 -3.39 8.58 -1.25
N ALA A 101 -2.37 8.06 -1.93
CA ALA A 101 -0.99 8.14 -1.48
C ALA A 101 -0.51 9.59 -1.33
N HIS A 102 -0.76 10.46 -2.30
CA HIS A 102 -0.33 11.86 -2.23
C HIS A 102 -1.12 12.67 -1.21
N ARG A 103 -2.43 12.42 -1.10
CA ARG A 103 -3.30 13.18 -0.20
C ARG A 103 -3.10 12.78 1.26
N GLU A 104 -3.09 11.48 1.54
CA GLU A 104 -3.09 10.99 2.91
C GLU A 104 -1.72 10.53 3.39
N LEU A 105 -0.85 9.94 2.55
CA LEU A 105 0.38 9.25 2.98
C LEU A 105 1.66 10.03 2.65
N ASN A 106 1.61 11.36 2.78
CA ASN A 106 2.75 12.25 2.48
C ASN A 106 3.58 12.59 3.73
N GLU A 107 4.78 13.14 3.49
CA GLU A 107 5.76 13.48 4.52
C GLU A 107 5.29 14.57 5.48
N ARG A 108 4.42 15.47 5.03
CA ARG A 108 3.87 16.55 5.87
C ARG A 108 2.94 15.98 6.92
N LEU A 109 2.00 15.12 6.51
CA LEU A 109 1.08 14.45 7.44
C LEU A 109 1.82 13.49 8.36
N ALA A 110 2.81 12.74 7.85
CA ALA A 110 3.62 11.87 8.69
C ALA A 110 4.40 12.66 9.77
N THR A 111 4.98 13.80 9.39
CA THR A 111 5.71 14.67 10.31
C THR A 111 4.78 15.34 11.32
N GLN A 112 3.61 15.82 10.89
CA GLN A 112 2.61 16.40 11.78
C GLN A 112 2.11 15.38 12.79
N TYR A 113 1.86 14.13 12.37
CA TYR A 113 1.47 13.05 13.29
C TYR A 113 2.53 12.82 14.39
N ILE A 114 3.82 12.83 14.02
CA ILE A 114 4.92 12.70 15.00
C ILE A 114 4.89 13.86 16.01
N VAL A 115 4.68 15.10 15.53
CA VAL A 115 4.57 16.29 16.40
C VAL A 115 3.38 16.17 17.34
N ASP A 116 2.19 15.85 16.82
CA ASP A 116 0.95 15.71 17.58
C ASP A 116 1.12 14.70 18.73
N VAL A 117 1.70 13.52 18.43
CA VAL A 117 1.93 12.45 19.41
C VAL A 117 2.99 12.84 20.45
N LEU A 118 4.12 13.40 20.03
CA LEU A 118 5.23 13.72 20.94
C LEU A 118 4.90 14.85 21.91
N LEU A 119 4.17 15.87 21.44
CA LEU A 119 3.84 17.05 22.25
C LEU A 119 2.58 16.85 23.11
N ARG A 120 1.96 15.66 23.08
CA ARG A 120 0.69 15.33 23.75
C ARG A 120 -0.41 16.36 23.42
N GLU A 121 -0.38 16.86 22.19
CA GLU A 121 -1.42 17.73 21.69
C GLU A 121 -2.63 16.90 21.25
N ASN A 122 -3.77 17.55 21.13
CA ASN A 122 -4.92 16.93 20.47
C ASN A 122 -4.52 16.61 19.02
N ILE A 123 -4.92 15.44 18.54
CA ILE A 123 -4.70 15.01 17.15
C ILE A 123 -5.27 16.08 16.20
N SER A 124 -4.39 16.71 15.41
CA SER A 124 -4.74 17.92 14.63
C SER A 124 -5.37 17.59 13.27
N TYR A 125 -5.22 16.35 12.82
CA TYR A 125 -5.74 15.86 11.55
C TYR A 125 -6.34 14.47 11.72
N SER A 126 -7.39 14.16 10.97
CA SER A 126 -8.00 12.82 10.97
C SER A 126 -7.15 11.85 10.15
N TYR A 127 -5.96 11.52 10.64
CA TYR A 127 -5.07 10.57 9.99
C TYR A 127 -5.76 9.22 9.78
N ILE A 128 -5.48 8.59 8.65
CA ILE A 128 -6.01 7.24 8.35
C ILE A 128 -5.20 6.13 9.07
N TRP A 129 -4.18 6.52 9.85
CA TRP A 129 -3.39 5.69 10.76
C TRP A 129 -3.25 6.45 12.10
N PRO A 130 -2.98 5.77 13.22
CA PRO A 130 -2.84 4.33 13.39
C PRO A 130 -4.18 3.62 13.14
N THR A 131 -4.13 2.43 12.54
CA THR A 131 -5.33 1.62 12.23
C THR A 131 -5.75 0.72 13.38
N GLU A 132 -4.92 0.64 14.43
CA GLU A 132 -5.23 0.05 15.71
C GLU A 132 -5.50 1.17 16.71
N GLN A 133 -6.45 0.95 17.64
CA GLN A 133 -6.56 1.81 18.81
C GLN A 133 -5.32 1.57 19.66
N VAL A 134 -4.51 2.61 19.85
CA VAL A 134 -3.49 2.62 20.92
C VAL A 134 -4.27 2.55 22.23
N ILE A 135 -4.36 1.36 22.82
CA ILE A 135 -4.85 1.16 24.20
C ILE A 135 -3.79 1.70 25.16
#